data_AF-A0A523FNE7-F1
#
_entry.id   AF-A0A523FNE7-F1
#
_cell.length_a   1.000
_cell.length_b   1.000
_cell.length_c   1.000
_cell.angle_alpha   90.00
_cell.angle_beta   90.00
_cell.angle_gamma   90.00
#
_symmetry.space_group_name_H-M   'P 1'
#
loop_
_entity.id
_entity.type
_entity.pdbx_description
1 polymer ?
#
loop_
_entity_poly.entity_id
_entity_poly.type
_entity_poly.pdbx_seq_one_letter_code
_entity_poly.pdbx_strand_id
1 'polypeptide(L)'
;SFWRYLGDIAANQDAVLALAGVLPAVAPNECWSRELDYWENEIDRHELEPQPLVRAAIRWLRANPPPPPAQVTVVHGDYRTGNFLHDGAGDILALLDWEMVHLGDPLEDIAWAIDPMWCWFNRDRPGLMISREEAITIWEQASGLTVDNVALHWWELFSQVKGLAIWITAGETYEKSDNKDAVLAFSSLVCTDIHNQVLAEKMPKLLGMEG
;
A
#
# COMPACT_ATOMS: atom_id res chain seq x y z
N SER A 1 -5.71 19.01 -3.35
CA SER A 1 -4.59 18.30 -4.00
C SER A 1 -4.66 16.84 -3.60
N PHE A 2 -3.99 15.95 -4.35
CA PHE A 2 -3.92 14.50 -4.10
C PHE A 2 -3.67 14.16 -2.61
N TRP A 3 -2.62 14.70 -1.99
CA TRP A 3 -2.30 14.41 -0.58
C TRP A 3 -3.29 14.99 0.42
N ARG A 4 -3.93 16.12 0.09
CA ARG A 4 -4.98 16.72 0.93
C ARG A 4 -6.20 15.81 1.00
N TYR A 5 -6.63 15.23 -0.13
CA TYR A 5 -7.78 14.31 -0.15
C TYR A 5 -7.50 13.03 0.63
N LEU A 6 -6.26 12.54 0.62
CA LEU A 6 -5.89 11.40 1.47
C LEU A 6 -6.03 11.75 2.95
N GLY A 7 -5.61 12.96 3.34
CA GLY A 7 -5.80 13.45 4.70
C GLY A 7 -7.27 13.65 5.05
N ASP A 8 -8.08 14.20 4.14
CA ASP A 8 -9.53 14.36 4.33
C ASP A 8 -10.23 13.00 4.56
N ILE A 9 -9.83 11.95 3.84
CA ILE A 9 -10.34 10.58 4.03
C ILE A 9 -10.01 10.10 5.46
N ALA A 10 -8.77 10.27 5.90
CA ALA A 10 -8.33 9.88 7.24
C ALA A 10 -9.07 10.65 8.35
N ALA A 11 -9.38 11.93 8.14
CA ALA A 11 -10.16 12.73 9.08
C ALA A 11 -11.65 12.35 9.16
N ASN A 12 -12.19 11.65 8.15
CA ASN A 12 -13.63 11.48 7.99
C ASN A 12 -14.20 10.32 8.84
N GLN A 13 -14.46 10.60 10.11
CA GLN A 13 -15.05 9.63 11.03
C GLN A 13 -16.52 9.35 10.76
N ASP A 14 -17.25 10.27 10.14
CA ASP A 14 -18.62 10.01 9.69
C ASP A 14 -18.65 8.90 8.64
N ALA A 15 -17.65 8.84 7.75
CA ALA A 15 -17.52 7.75 6.78
C ALA A 15 -17.21 6.40 7.46
N VAL A 16 -16.35 6.38 8.48
CA VAL A 16 -16.09 5.16 9.28
C VAL A 16 -17.40 4.64 9.91
N LEU A 17 -18.18 5.53 10.52
CA LEU A 17 -19.47 5.18 11.11
C LEU A 17 -20.48 4.69 10.07
N ALA A 18 -20.54 5.33 8.90
CA ALA A 18 -21.42 4.92 7.81
C ALA A 18 -21.06 3.53 7.26
N LEU A 19 -19.78 3.15 7.31
CA LEU A 19 -19.27 1.88 6.78
C LEU A 19 -19.18 0.76 7.83
N ALA A 20 -19.34 1.03 9.13
CA ALA A 20 -19.17 0.05 10.21
C ALA A 20 -20.12 -1.17 10.14
N GLY A 21 -21.20 -1.08 9.37
CA GLY A 21 -22.13 -2.20 9.09
C GLY A 21 -21.91 -2.90 7.75
N VAL A 22 -20.99 -2.40 6.93
CA VAL A 22 -20.67 -2.91 5.59
C VAL A 22 -19.28 -3.54 5.57
N LEU A 23 -18.31 -2.85 6.18
CA LEU A 23 -16.94 -3.29 6.30
C LEU A 23 -16.70 -3.97 7.66
N PRO A 24 -15.93 -5.07 7.71
CA PRO A 24 -15.56 -5.69 8.97
C PRO A 24 -14.85 -4.69 9.88
N ALA A 25 -15.33 -4.58 11.13
CA ALA A 25 -14.64 -3.81 12.15
C ALA A 25 -13.27 -4.41 12.47
N VAL A 26 -12.34 -3.56 12.93
CA VAL A 26 -11.02 -3.97 13.39
C VAL A 26 -10.58 -3.13 14.57
N ALA A 27 -9.93 -3.78 15.53
CA ALA A 27 -9.31 -3.04 16.63
C ALA A 27 -8.02 -2.38 16.14
N PRO A 28 -7.64 -1.18 16.65
CA PRO A 28 -6.42 -0.49 16.23
C PRO A 28 -5.17 -1.39 16.24
N ASN A 29 -5.01 -2.23 17.27
CA ASN A 29 -3.86 -3.12 17.43
C ASN A 29 -3.89 -4.36 16.51
N GLU A 30 -4.96 -4.57 15.75
CA GLU A 30 -5.17 -5.70 14.84
C GLU A 30 -5.14 -5.29 13.36
N CYS A 31 -5.14 -3.98 13.04
CA CYS A 31 -5.11 -3.48 11.66
C CYS A 31 -3.96 -4.11 10.87
N TRP A 32 -2.74 -4.04 11.41
CA TRP A 32 -1.54 -4.55 10.73
C TRP A 32 -1.57 -6.07 10.49
N SER A 33 -2.05 -6.84 11.47
CA SER A 33 -2.01 -8.30 11.38
C SER A 33 -3.09 -8.82 10.44
N ARG A 34 -4.28 -8.19 10.45
CA ARG A 34 -5.36 -8.54 9.52
C ARG A 34 -4.90 -8.38 8.08
N GLU A 35 -4.29 -7.24 7.77
CA GLU A 35 -3.80 -6.97 6.41
C GLU A 35 -2.62 -7.87 6.05
N LEU A 36 -1.64 -8.04 6.95
CA LEU A 36 -0.51 -8.95 6.69
C LEU A 36 -0.96 -10.38 6.42
N ASP A 37 -1.90 -10.90 7.22
CA ASP A 37 -2.46 -12.23 7.04
C ASP A 37 -3.24 -12.33 5.71
N TYR A 38 -4.04 -11.31 5.36
CA TYR A 38 -4.77 -11.30 4.09
C TYR A 38 -3.83 -11.41 2.88
N TRP A 39 -2.83 -10.53 2.79
CA TRP A 39 -1.93 -10.48 1.64
C TRP A 39 -0.92 -11.64 1.60
N GLU A 40 -0.50 -12.19 2.76
CA GLU A 40 0.25 -13.44 2.79
C GLU A 40 -0.58 -14.61 2.21
N ASN A 41 -1.86 -14.70 2.57
CA ASN A 41 -2.74 -15.74 2.04
C ASN A 41 -2.98 -15.60 0.52
N GLU A 42 -3.02 -14.37 -0.01
CA GLU A 42 -3.09 -14.16 -1.46
C GLU A 42 -1.83 -14.68 -2.17
N ILE A 43 -0.65 -14.44 -1.59
CA ILE A 43 0.61 -15.01 -2.12
C ILE A 43 0.57 -16.53 -2.07
N ASP A 44 0.14 -17.13 -0.95
CA ASP A 44 0.01 -18.59 -0.80
C ASP A 44 -0.92 -19.21 -1.84
N ARG A 45 -2.01 -18.51 -2.19
CA ARG A 45 -3.00 -18.98 -3.17
C ARG A 45 -2.47 -18.94 -4.61
N HIS A 46 -1.68 -17.91 -4.94
CA HIS A 46 -1.37 -17.59 -6.33
C HIS A 46 0.11 -17.78 -6.72
N GLU A 47 1.02 -18.07 -5.78
CA GLU A 47 2.43 -18.27 -6.13
C GLU A 47 2.63 -19.42 -7.13
N LEU A 48 3.32 -19.13 -8.24
CA LEU A 48 3.73 -20.13 -9.23
C LEU A 48 5.16 -20.63 -8.99
N GLU A 49 5.94 -19.85 -8.26
CA GLU A 49 7.33 -20.12 -7.93
C GLU A 49 7.66 -19.59 -6.52
N PRO A 50 8.69 -20.11 -5.85
CA PRO A 50 9.06 -19.66 -4.51
C PRO A 50 9.38 -18.15 -4.46
N GLN A 51 8.86 -17.46 -3.45
CA GLN A 51 9.01 -16.01 -3.27
C GLN A 51 9.93 -15.64 -2.08
N PRO A 52 11.24 -15.98 -2.06
CA PRO A 52 12.06 -15.90 -0.84
C PRO A 52 12.16 -14.50 -0.22
N LEU A 53 12.18 -13.44 -1.03
CA LEU A 53 12.29 -12.05 -0.55
C LEU A 53 11.02 -11.63 0.21
N VAL A 54 9.83 -11.85 -0.36
CA VAL A 54 8.57 -11.53 0.32
C VAL A 54 8.39 -12.38 1.57
N ARG A 55 8.79 -13.66 1.55
CA ARG A 55 8.75 -14.53 2.73
C ARG A 55 9.65 -14.02 3.85
N ALA A 56 10.81 -13.45 3.52
CA ALA A 56 11.68 -12.81 4.51
C ALA A 56 11.04 -11.53 5.08
N ALA A 57 10.44 -10.70 4.23
CA ALA A 57 9.74 -9.49 4.63
C ALA A 57 8.56 -9.79 5.57
N ILE A 58 7.70 -10.75 5.20
CA ILE A 58 6.55 -11.18 6.03
C ILE A 58 7.00 -11.64 7.41
N ARG A 59 8.05 -12.47 7.51
CA ARG A 59 8.59 -12.90 8.80
C ARG A 59 9.08 -11.73 9.64
N TRP A 60 9.75 -10.76 9.02
CA TRP A 60 10.22 -9.57 9.73
C TRP A 60 9.05 -8.69 10.20
N LEU A 61 8.07 -8.44 9.33
CA LEU A 61 6.87 -7.65 9.65
C LEU A 61 6.10 -8.25 10.83
N ARG A 62 5.91 -9.58 10.83
CA ARG A 62 5.22 -10.31 11.89
C ARG A 62 6.00 -10.28 13.22
N ALA A 63 7.32 -10.25 13.17
CA ALA A 63 8.18 -10.17 14.36
C ALA A 63 8.31 -8.74 14.92
N ASN A 64 7.98 -7.71 14.14
CA ASN A 64 8.14 -6.30 14.49
C ASN A 64 6.85 -5.53 14.22
N PRO A 65 5.73 -5.83 14.90
CA PRO A 65 4.45 -5.15 14.63
C PRO A 65 4.56 -3.63 14.85
N PRO A 66 3.84 -2.82 14.06
CA PRO A 66 3.86 -1.37 14.21
C PRO A 66 3.11 -0.97 15.49
N PRO A 67 3.38 0.22 16.04
CA PRO A 67 2.49 0.86 17.01
C PRO A 67 1.06 0.91 16.47
N PRO A 68 0.02 0.70 17.31
CA PRO A 68 -1.36 0.88 16.88
C PRO A 68 -1.62 2.31 16.37
N PRO A 69 -2.48 2.50 15.35
CA PRO A 69 -2.84 3.82 14.89
C PRO A 69 -3.57 4.59 16.00
N ALA A 70 -3.41 5.91 15.99
CA ALA A 70 -4.16 6.79 16.87
C ALA A 70 -5.68 6.67 16.64
N GLN A 71 -6.09 6.32 15.42
CA GLN A 71 -7.47 6.19 15.02
C GLN A 71 -7.60 5.23 13.83
N VAL A 72 -8.64 4.40 13.85
CA VAL A 72 -9.04 3.61 12.67
C VAL A 72 -9.79 4.52 11.70
N THR A 73 -9.40 4.47 10.43
CA THR A 73 -9.98 5.29 9.37
C THR A 73 -10.48 4.42 8.22
N VAL A 74 -11.14 5.02 7.25
CA VAL A 74 -11.31 4.40 5.95
C VAL A 74 -9.94 4.37 5.27
N VAL A 75 -9.54 3.21 4.77
CA VAL A 75 -8.37 2.99 3.93
C VAL A 75 -8.90 2.64 2.54
N HIS A 76 -8.46 3.39 1.54
CA HIS A 76 -8.84 3.19 0.15
C HIS A 76 -8.26 1.86 -0.39
N GLY A 77 -7.03 1.53 0.00
CA GLY A 77 -6.36 0.29 -0.35
C GLY A 77 -5.58 0.39 -1.67
N ASP A 78 -6.09 1.08 -2.70
CA ASP A 78 -5.30 1.38 -3.91
C ASP A 78 -5.15 2.89 -4.16
N TYR A 79 -4.74 3.65 -3.15
CA TYR A 79 -4.59 5.10 -3.27
C TYR A 79 -3.35 5.50 -4.09
N ARG A 80 -3.51 5.67 -5.41
CA ARG A 80 -2.43 6.03 -6.34
C ARG A 80 -2.87 6.99 -7.42
N THR A 81 -1.91 7.65 -8.07
CA THR A 81 -2.15 8.67 -9.10
C THR A 81 -3.04 8.19 -10.25
N GLY A 82 -2.94 6.90 -10.62
CA GLY A 82 -3.76 6.33 -11.70
C GLY A 82 -5.26 6.16 -11.38
N ASN A 83 -5.68 6.35 -10.11
CA ASN A 83 -7.09 6.23 -9.69
C ASN A 83 -7.78 7.59 -9.52
N PHE A 84 -7.16 8.67 -9.98
CA PHE A 84 -7.71 10.02 -9.93
C PHE A 84 -8.23 10.46 -11.29
N LEU A 85 -9.50 10.85 -11.34
CA LEU A 85 -10.05 11.57 -12.47
C LEU A 85 -9.82 13.07 -12.25
N HIS A 86 -9.22 13.73 -13.23
CA HIS A 86 -8.98 15.18 -13.20
C HIS A 86 -9.59 15.87 -14.43
N ASP A 87 -9.89 17.15 -14.28
CA ASP A 87 -10.46 17.97 -15.37
C ASP A 87 -9.42 18.44 -16.41
N GLY A 88 -8.12 18.25 -16.11
CA GLY A 88 -7.00 18.70 -16.93
C GLY A 88 -6.56 20.15 -16.67
N ALA A 89 -7.32 20.91 -15.88
CA ALA A 89 -6.93 22.21 -15.34
C ALA A 89 -6.22 22.10 -13.97
N GLY A 90 -6.28 20.91 -13.35
CA GLY A 90 -5.59 20.58 -12.10
C GLY A 90 -6.55 20.21 -10.97
N ASP A 91 -7.87 20.26 -11.22
CA ASP A 91 -8.88 19.88 -10.25
C ASP A 91 -9.18 18.38 -10.32
N ILE A 92 -9.23 17.76 -9.15
CA ILE A 92 -9.64 16.36 -9.00
C ILE A 92 -11.16 16.30 -8.97
N LEU A 93 -11.73 15.51 -9.88
CA LEU A 93 -13.16 15.29 -10.05
C LEU A 93 -13.66 14.08 -9.25
N ALA A 94 -12.86 13.01 -9.21
CA ALA A 94 -13.24 11.77 -8.52
C ALA A 94 -12.02 10.93 -8.13
N LEU A 95 -12.18 10.17 -7.05
CA LEU A 95 -11.33 9.04 -6.67
C LEU A 95 -12.07 7.75 -7.01
N LEU A 96 -11.43 6.90 -7.81
CA LEU A 96 -11.97 5.66 -8.35
C LEU A 96 -11.39 4.44 -7.64
N ASP A 97 -11.98 3.28 -7.91
CA ASP A 97 -11.41 1.97 -7.58
C ASP A 97 -11.31 1.64 -6.08
N TRP A 98 -12.47 1.57 -5.44
CA TRP A 98 -12.63 1.29 -4.01
C TRP A 98 -12.74 -0.22 -3.70
N GLU A 99 -12.31 -1.11 -4.60
CA GLU A 99 -12.50 -2.55 -4.40
C GLU A 99 -11.67 -3.13 -3.23
N MET A 100 -10.58 -2.45 -2.85
CA MET A 100 -9.72 -2.81 -1.72
C MET A 100 -10.05 -2.05 -0.42
N VAL A 101 -11.19 -1.34 -0.39
CA VAL A 101 -11.56 -0.50 0.74
C VAL A 101 -11.77 -1.32 2.01
N HIS A 102 -11.21 -0.84 3.11
CA HIS A 102 -11.39 -1.45 4.42
C HIS A 102 -11.25 -0.40 5.54
N LEU A 103 -11.61 -0.77 6.76
CA LEU A 103 -11.33 0.04 7.96
C LEU A 103 -9.96 -0.34 8.49
N GLY A 104 -9.03 0.59 8.65
CA GLY A 104 -7.64 0.26 8.95
C GLY A 104 -6.80 1.43 9.48
N ASP A 105 -5.48 1.27 9.40
CA ASP A 105 -4.51 2.30 9.71
C ASP A 105 -4.33 3.24 8.50
N PRO A 106 -4.54 4.56 8.63
CA PRO A 106 -4.39 5.48 7.50
C PRO A 106 -2.97 5.53 6.92
N LEU A 107 -1.95 5.11 7.67
CA LEU A 107 -0.58 5.06 7.18
C LEU A 107 -0.37 4.03 6.08
N GLU A 108 -1.27 3.04 5.93
CA GLU A 108 -1.24 2.11 4.81
C GLU A 108 -1.37 2.83 3.47
N ASP A 109 -2.36 3.71 3.31
CA ASP A 109 -2.54 4.45 2.06
C ASP A 109 -1.40 5.46 1.81
N ILE A 110 -0.82 6.05 2.87
CA ILE A 110 0.37 6.91 2.71
C ILE A 110 1.52 6.08 2.15
N ALA A 111 1.80 4.93 2.78
CA ALA A 111 2.87 4.03 2.37
C ALA A 111 2.67 3.50 0.94
N TRP A 112 1.43 3.22 0.55
CA TRP A 112 1.10 2.83 -0.82
C TRP A 112 1.29 3.98 -1.81
N ALA A 113 0.80 5.17 -1.47
CA ALA A 113 0.88 6.33 -2.35
C ALA A 113 2.31 6.81 -2.58
N ILE A 114 3.21 6.61 -1.59
CA ILE A 114 4.63 6.94 -1.72
C ILE A 114 5.49 5.81 -2.28
N ASP A 115 4.90 4.66 -2.60
CA ASP A 115 5.63 3.48 -3.02
C ASP A 115 6.49 3.74 -4.28
N PRO A 116 7.75 3.26 -4.33
CA PRO A 116 8.62 3.41 -5.50
C PRO A 116 8.03 2.91 -6.82
N MET A 117 7.05 2.01 -6.79
CA MET A 117 6.30 1.56 -7.98
C MET A 117 5.71 2.72 -8.76
N TRP A 118 5.19 3.73 -8.07
CA TRP A 118 4.50 4.87 -8.68
C TRP A 118 5.45 5.95 -9.17
N CYS A 119 6.74 5.79 -8.90
CA CYS A 119 7.78 6.73 -9.29
C CYS A 119 8.29 6.50 -10.73
N TRP A 120 8.00 5.34 -11.33
CA TRP A 120 8.51 4.91 -12.63
C TRP A 120 10.02 5.19 -12.81
N PHE A 121 10.38 6.28 -13.49
CA PHE A 121 11.76 6.66 -13.82
C PHE A 121 12.43 7.60 -12.80
N ASN A 122 11.72 8.10 -11.78
CA ASN A 122 12.30 8.99 -10.77
C ASN A 122 11.86 8.61 -9.35
N ARG A 123 12.61 7.68 -8.72
CA ARG A 123 12.35 7.17 -7.37
C ARG A 123 12.32 8.24 -6.27
N ASP A 124 12.87 9.44 -6.51
CA ASP A 124 12.87 10.55 -5.55
C ASP A 124 11.56 11.36 -5.54
N ARG A 125 10.63 11.09 -6.47
CA ARG A 125 9.34 11.79 -6.55
C ARG A 125 8.19 10.78 -6.51
N PRO A 126 7.70 10.43 -5.32
CA PRO A 126 6.53 9.58 -5.19
C PRO A 126 5.31 10.16 -5.92
N GLY A 127 4.69 9.33 -6.75
CA GLY A 127 3.63 9.74 -7.68
C GLY A 127 4.05 10.83 -8.68
N LEU A 128 5.36 11.08 -8.87
CA LEU A 128 5.96 12.14 -9.70
C LEU A 128 5.53 13.58 -9.36
N MET A 129 4.96 13.80 -8.17
CA MET A 129 4.36 15.09 -7.79
C MET A 129 5.29 15.97 -6.95
N ILE A 130 5.46 15.64 -5.68
CA ILE A 130 6.13 16.48 -4.65
C ILE A 130 7.08 15.62 -3.80
N SER A 131 7.84 16.24 -2.89
CA SER A 131 8.72 15.48 -1.99
C SER A 131 7.92 14.70 -0.94
N ARG A 132 8.54 13.68 -0.37
CA ARG A 132 7.97 12.89 0.75
C ARG A 132 7.57 13.79 1.92
N GLU A 133 8.43 14.72 2.29
CA GLU A 133 8.22 15.61 3.44
C GLU A 133 7.03 16.54 3.19
N GLU A 134 6.90 17.05 1.98
CA GLU A 134 5.77 17.90 1.59
C GLU A 134 4.46 17.10 1.56
N ALA A 135 4.48 15.87 1.03
CA ALA A 135 3.34 14.96 1.05
C ALA A 135 2.83 14.66 2.46
N ILE A 136 3.73 14.30 3.37
CA ILE A 136 3.41 14.04 4.78
C ILE A 136 2.85 15.31 5.44
N THR A 137 3.49 16.46 5.22
CA THR A 137 3.03 17.74 5.80
C THR A 137 1.61 18.08 5.38
N ILE A 138 1.27 17.94 4.08
CA ILE A 138 -0.08 18.20 3.58
C ILE A 138 -1.07 17.21 4.18
N TRP A 139 -0.69 15.92 4.26
CA TRP A 139 -1.54 14.89 4.82
C TRP A 139 -1.84 15.16 6.31
N GLU A 140 -0.83 15.44 7.14
CA GLU A 140 -0.99 15.73 8.57
C GLU A 140 -1.88 16.96 8.81
N GLN A 141 -1.69 18.01 8.00
CA GLN A 141 -2.51 19.23 8.08
C GLN A 141 -3.98 18.97 7.75
N ALA A 142 -4.26 18.11 6.78
CA ALA A 142 -5.62 17.80 6.35
C ALA A 142 -6.31 16.77 7.27
N SER A 143 -5.56 15.76 7.73
CA SER A 143 -6.07 14.69 8.58
C SER A 143 -6.23 15.13 10.05
N GLY A 144 -5.41 16.08 10.50
CA GLY A 144 -5.26 16.40 11.92
C GLY A 144 -4.52 15.31 12.71
N LEU A 145 -3.95 14.32 12.03
CA LEU A 145 -3.16 13.23 12.60
C LEU A 145 -1.66 13.50 12.42
N THR A 146 -0.84 12.76 13.16
CA THR A 146 0.64 12.82 13.05
C THR A 146 1.16 11.47 12.61
N VAL A 147 2.13 11.48 11.69
CA VAL A 147 2.80 10.28 11.22
C VAL A 147 3.77 9.78 12.29
N ASP A 148 3.55 8.55 12.74
CA ASP A 148 4.57 7.80 13.47
C ASP A 148 5.54 7.17 12.46
N ASN A 149 6.81 7.57 12.50
CA ASN A 149 7.82 7.08 11.55
C ASN A 149 8.13 5.59 11.68
N VAL A 150 7.95 4.99 12.87
CA VAL A 150 8.14 3.55 13.07
C VAL A 150 6.98 2.80 12.41
N ALA A 151 5.74 3.26 12.63
CA ALA A 151 4.57 2.68 11.98
C ALA A 151 4.63 2.85 10.46
N LEU A 152 4.97 4.06 9.96
CA LEU A 152 5.07 4.31 8.53
C LEU A 152 6.14 3.42 7.88
N HIS A 153 7.31 3.25 8.52
CA HIS A 153 8.35 2.38 7.97
C HIS A 153 7.89 0.91 7.84
N TRP A 154 7.09 0.44 8.80
CA TRP A 154 6.47 -0.87 8.73
C TRP A 154 5.50 -0.97 7.54
N TRP A 155 4.61 0.02 7.39
CA TRP A 155 3.65 0.07 6.30
C TRP A 155 4.33 0.17 4.92
N GLU A 156 5.45 0.87 4.80
CA GLU A 156 6.24 0.93 3.56
C GLU A 156 6.83 -0.43 3.17
N LEU A 157 7.25 -1.22 4.15
CA LEU A 157 7.72 -2.59 3.89
C LEU A 157 6.54 -3.52 3.58
N PHE A 158 5.41 -3.35 4.28
CA PHE A 158 4.16 -4.05 3.98
C PHE A 158 3.64 -3.76 2.57
N SER A 159 3.75 -2.53 2.05
CA SER A 159 3.38 -2.20 0.66
C SER A 159 4.08 -3.10 -0.36
N GLN A 160 5.30 -3.57 -0.06
CA GLN A 160 6.00 -4.51 -0.94
C GLN A 160 5.35 -5.90 -0.94
N VAL A 161 4.86 -6.36 0.21
CA VAL A 161 4.13 -7.63 0.34
C VAL A 161 2.81 -7.55 -0.42
N LYS A 162 2.04 -6.50 -0.18
CA LYS A 162 0.78 -6.22 -0.87
C LYS A 162 0.95 -6.13 -2.39
N GLY A 163 1.94 -5.35 -2.84
CA GLY A 163 2.25 -5.23 -4.26
C GLY A 163 2.60 -6.58 -4.89
N LEU A 164 3.51 -7.34 -4.27
CA LEU A 164 3.86 -8.68 -4.76
C LEU A 164 2.65 -9.62 -4.84
N ALA A 165 1.78 -9.61 -3.83
CA ALA A 165 0.55 -10.40 -3.87
C ALA A 165 -0.34 -10.08 -5.08
N ILE A 166 -0.52 -8.79 -5.40
CA ILE A 166 -1.30 -8.33 -6.56
C ILE A 166 -0.65 -8.81 -7.87
N TRP A 167 0.66 -8.62 -8.03
CA TRP A 167 1.34 -8.93 -9.29
C TRP A 167 1.56 -10.42 -9.51
N ILE A 168 1.75 -11.20 -8.45
CA ILE A 168 1.75 -12.67 -8.48
C ILE A 168 0.38 -13.18 -8.94
N THR A 169 -0.71 -12.61 -8.40
CA THR A 169 -2.08 -12.96 -8.81
C THR A 169 -2.34 -12.64 -10.29
N ALA A 170 -1.82 -11.50 -10.78
CA ALA A 170 -1.88 -11.17 -12.20
C ALA A 170 -1.11 -12.19 -13.07
N GLY A 171 0.08 -12.62 -12.64
CA GLY A 171 0.87 -13.64 -13.32
C GLY A 171 0.19 -15.00 -13.36
N GLU A 172 -0.41 -15.41 -12.24
CA GLU A 172 -1.17 -16.64 -12.14
C GLU A 172 -2.42 -16.62 -13.02
N THR A 173 -3.14 -15.49 -13.04
CA THR A 173 -4.29 -15.29 -13.93
C THR A 173 -3.85 -15.38 -15.40
N TYR A 174 -2.76 -14.71 -15.77
CA TYR A 174 -2.23 -14.76 -17.13
C TYR A 174 -1.80 -16.18 -17.51
N GLU A 175 -1.21 -16.94 -16.60
CA GLU A 175 -0.73 -18.30 -16.89
C GLU A 175 -1.89 -19.30 -16.98
N LYS A 176 -2.79 -19.32 -16.00
CA LYS A 176 -3.79 -20.39 -15.82
C LYS A 176 -5.17 -20.10 -16.38
N SER A 177 -5.53 -18.84 -16.65
CA SER A 177 -6.86 -18.49 -17.18
C SER A 177 -6.84 -18.29 -18.70
N ASP A 178 -8.03 -18.18 -19.30
CA ASP A 178 -8.18 -17.78 -20.71
C ASP A 178 -7.93 -16.28 -20.93
N ASN A 179 -7.82 -15.49 -19.86
CA ASN A 179 -7.48 -14.07 -19.95
C ASN A 179 -5.98 -13.90 -20.18
N LYS A 180 -5.60 -13.64 -21.44
CA LYS A 180 -4.22 -13.42 -21.88
C LYS A 180 -3.94 -11.95 -22.21
N ASP A 181 -4.58 -11.01 -21.51
CA ASP A 181 -4.27 -9.59 -21.67
C ASP A 181 -2.77 -9.34 -21.38
N ALA A 182 -2.09 -8.64 -22.28
CA ALA A 182 -0.67 -8.34 -22.16
C ALA A 182 -0.34 -7.51 -20.92
N VAL A 183 -1.31 -6.74 -20.39
CA VAL A 183 -1.15 -5.99 -19.14
C VAL A 183 -0.88 -6.93 -17.97
N LEU A 184 -1.53 -8.09 -17.90
CA LEU A 184 -1.32 -9.05 -16.81
C LEU A 184 0.11 -9.61 -16.84
N ALA A 185 0.60 -10.00 -18.03
CA ALA A 185 1.98 -10.45 -18.19
C ALA A 185 2.98 -9.33 -17.84
N PHE A 186 2.74 -8.11 -18.34
CA PHE A 186 3.58 -6.95 -18.05
C PHE A 186 3.69 -6.67 -16.55
N SER A 187 2.55 -6.56 -15.86
CA SER A 187 2.52 -6.28 -14.43
C SER A 187 3.18 -7.39 -13.61
N SER A 188 2.94 -8.66 -13.96
CA SER A 188 3.55 -9.80 -13.28
C SER A 188 5.07 -9.85 -13.38
N LEU A 189 5.65 -9.27 -14.44
CA LEU A 189 7.10 -9.24 -14.65
C LEU A 189 7.71 -7.96 -14.07
N VAL A 190 7.26 -6.81 -14.55
CA VAL A 190 7.90 -5.51 -14.26
C VAL A 190 7.61 -5.05 -12.84
N CYS A 191 6.35 -5.16 -12.39
CA CYS A 191 5.99 -4.70 -11.05
C CYS A 191 6.51 -5.67 -9.97
N THR A 192 6.52 -6.97 -10.23
CA THR A 192 7.17 -7.93 -9.34
C THR A 192 8.66 -7.65 -9.16
N ASP A 193 9.39 -7.36 -10.25
CA ASP A 193 10.82 -7.04 -10.20
C ASP A 193 11.09 -5.77 -9.38
N ILE A 194 10.29 -4.71 -9.55
CA ILE A 194 10.45 -3.47 -8.78
C ILE A 194 10.33 -3.72 -7.27
N HIS A 195 9.29 -4.43 -6.82
CA HIS A 195 9.14 -4.72 -5.38
C HIS A 195 10.24 -5.66 -4.86
N ASN A 196 10.66 -6.65 -5.65
CA ASN A 196 11.78 -7.52 -5.29
C ASN A 196 13.09 -6.74 -5.13
N GLN A 197 13.36 -5.76 -6.00
CA GLN A 197 14.54 -4.88 -5.85
C GLN A 197 14.47 -4.06 -4.57
N VAL A 198 13.31 -3.47 -4.25
CA VAL A 198 13.12 -2.72 -3.01
C VAL A 198 13.35 -3.62 -1.80
N LEU A 199 12.83 -4.84 -1.79
CA LEU A 199 13.08 -5.80 -0.72
C LEU A 199 14.55 -6.23 -0.65
N ALA A 200 15.20 -6.49 -1.78
CA ALA A 200 16.62 -6.87 -1.81
C ALA A 200 17.53 -5.77 -1.26
N GLU A 201 17.17 -4.49 -1.44
CA GLU A 201 17.89 -3.34 -0.88
C GLU A 201 17.62 -3.16 0.63
N LYS A 202 16.39 -3.41 1.09
CA LYS A 202 15.97 -3.15 2.49
C LYS A 202 16.27 -4.31 3.44
N MET A 203 16.04 -5.55 3.02
CA MET A 203 16.07 -6.72 3.91
C MET A 203 17.44 -6.99 4.56
N PRO A 204 18.60 -6.85 3.89
CA PRO A 204 19.90 -7.08 4.52
C PRO A 204 20.12 -6.20 5.76
N LYS A 205 19.70 -4.92 5.71
CA LYS A 205 19.77 -3.97 6.83
C LYS A 205 18.92 -4.43 8.00
N LEU A 206 17.68 -4.79 7.70
CA LEU A 206 16.69 -5.21 8.71
C LEU A 206 17.05 -6.54 9.37
N LEU A 207 17.82 -7.39 8.69
CA LEU A 207 18.29 -8.69 9.18
C LEU A 207 19.69 -8.63 9.82
N GLY A 208 20.33 -7.45 9.87
CA GLY A 208 21.68 -7.30 10.42
C GLY A 208 22.76 -8.02 9.60
N MET A 209 22.57 -8.13 8.28
CA MET A 209 23.49 -8.81 7.35
C MET A 209 24.50 -7.85 6.71
N GLU A 210 24.40 -6.54 6.97
CA GLU A 210 25.42 -5.56 6.59
C GLU A 210 26.53 -5.54 7.64
N GLY A 211 27.69 -6.11 7.28
CA GLY A 211 28.95 -6.04 8.03
C GLY A 211 30.02 -5.34 7.22
#